data_AF-A0A3N5G3C9-F1
#
_entry.id   AF-A0A3N5G3C9-F1
#
_cell.length_a   1.000
_cell.length_b   1.000
_cell.length_c   1.000
_cell.angle_alpha   90.00
_cell.angle_beta   90.00
_cell.angle_gamma   90.00
#
_symmetry.space_group_name_H-M   'P 1'
#
loop_
_entity.id
_entity.type
_entity.pdbx_description
1 polymer ?
#
loop_
_entity_poly.entity_id
_entity_poly.type
_entity_poly.pdbx_seq_one_letter_code
_entity_poly.pdbx_strand_id
1 'polypeptide(L)' 'AKGSMAPKIQAVIWFLEANPKSQALITNPENIGRAIKGETGTWIVQD' A
#
# COMPACT_ATOMS: atom_id res chain seq x y z
N ALA A 1 -5.34 -18.85 -11.09
CA ALA A 1 -4.05 -18.13 -10.96
C ALA A 1 -4.12 -17.21 -9.74
N LYS A 2 -3.01 -16.98 -9.01
CA LYS A 2 -3.00 -15.93 -7.97
C LYS A 2 -3.22 -14.58 -8.67
N GLY A 3 -4.20 -13.78 -8.22
CA GLY A 3 -4.50 -12.48 -8.82
C GLY A 3 -3.33 -11.50 -8.69
N SER A 4 -3.34 -10.43 -9.50
CA SER A 4 -2.27 -9.41 -9.55
C SER A 4 -2.04 -8.66 -8.22
N MET A 5 -2.92 -8.84 -7.24
CA MET A 5 -2.78 -8.28 -5.90
C MET A 5 -1.74 -9.01 -5.05
N ALA A 6 -1.57 -10.32 -5.23
CA ALA A 6 -0.61 -11.10 -4.43
C ALA A 6 0.83 -10.53 -4.49
N PRO A 7 1.43 -10.25 -5.67
CA PRO A 7 2.76 -9.66 -5.72
C PRO A 7 2.81 -8.23 -5.13
N LYS A 8 1.71 -7.46 -5.18
CA LYS A 8 1.67 -6.11 -4.60
C LYS A 8 1.72 -6.15 -3.07
N ILE A 9 0.96 -7.06 -2.46
CA ILE A 9 0.99 -7.26 -1.01
C ILE A 9 2.37 -7.75 -0.56
N GLN A 10 2.98 -8.68 -1.29
CA GLN A 10 4.33 -9.15 -0.97
C GLN A 10 5.36 -8.01 -0.96
N ALA A 11 5.31 -7.12 -1.96
CA ALA A 11 6.21 -5.97 -2.03
C ALA A 11 5.99 -4.99 -0.85
N VAL A 12 4.74 -4.76 -0.46
CA VAL A 12 4.41 -3.94 0.71
C VAL A 12 4.95 -4.56 2.00
N ILE A 13 4.80 -5.87 2.19
CA ILE A 13 5.34 -6.58 3.36
C ILE A 13 6.84 -6.35 3.46
N TRP A 14 7.59 -6.59 2.38
CA TRP A 14 9.04 -6.38 2.38
C TRP A 14 9.44 -4.93 2.69
N PHE A 15 8.70 -3.96 2.14
CA PHE A 15 8.96 -2.55 2.42
C PHE A 15 8.75 -2.22 3.90
N LEU A 16 7.65 -2.69 4.51
CA LEU A 16 7.33 -2.42 5.91
C LEU A 16 8.26 -3.18 6.87
N GLU A 17 8.66 -4.42 6.57
CA GLU A 17 9.65 -5.18 7.34
C GLU A 17 10.99 -4.43 7.41
N ALA A 18 11.43 -3.82 6.30
CA ALA A 18 12.64 -3.01 6.25
C ALA A 18 12.47 -1.60 6.84
N ASN A 19 11.24 -1.08 6.90
CA ASN A 19 10.93 0.29 7.32
C ASN A 19 9.74 0.33 8.31
N PRO A 20 9.90 -0.14 9.56
CA PRO A 20 8.79 -0.38 10.48
C PRO A 20 7.99 0.87 10.89
N LYS A 21 8.56 2.08 10.73
CA LYS A 21 7.85 3.34 11.00
C LYS A 21 7.12 3.91 9.78
N SER A 22 7.20 3.26 8.63
CA SER A 22 6.59 3.73 7.38
C SER A 22 5.19 3.16 7.20
N GLN A 23 4.48 3.68 6.21
CA GLN A 23 3.18 3.20 5.77
C GLN A 23 3.24 2.94 4.27
N ALA A 24 2.41 2.04 3.76
CA ALA A 24 2.29 1.74 2.35
C ALA A 24 0.90 2.04 1.83
N LEU A 25 0.82 2.56 0.59
CA LEU A 25 -0.42 2.90 -0.09
C LEU A 25 -0.50 2.17 -1.43
N ILE A 26 -1.59 1.43 -1.64
CA ILE A 26 -1.98 0.91 -2.96
C ILE A 26 -3.19 1.71 -3.45
N THR A 27 -3.04 2.37 -4.59
CA THR A 27 -4.10 3.17 -5.23
C THR A 27 -3.95 3.17 -6.75
N ASN A 28 -4.90 3.80 -7.45
CA ASN A 28 -4.85 4.05 -8.89
C ASN A 28 -4.46 5.52 -9.19
N PRO A 29 -3.86 5.80 -10.37
CA PRO A 29 -3.33 7.13 -10.70
C PRO A 29 -4.32 8.28 -10.52
N GLU A 30 -5.58 8.05 -10.90
CA GLU A 30 -6.64 9.06 -10.84
C GLU A 30 -6.97 9.50 -9.40
N ASN A 31 -6.58 8.69 -8.41
CA ASN A 31 -6.91 8.88 -6.99
C ASN A 31 -5.73 9.29 -6.10
N ILE A 32 -4.51 9.42 -6.64
CA ILE A 32 -3.30 9.66 -5.83
C ILE A 32 -3.46 10.84 -4.86
N GLY A 33 -3.97 11.99 -5.33
CA GLY A 33 -4.11 13.18 -4.49
C GLY A 33 -5.06 12.99 -3.30
N ARG A 34 -6.20 12.32 -3.52
CA ARG A 34 -7.16 11.99 -2.45
C ARG A 34 -6.62 10.91 -1.52
N ALA A 35 -5.92 9.94 -2.11
CA ALA A 35 -5.35 8.82 -1.37
C ALA A 35 -4.29 9.32 -0.38
N ILE A 36 -3.39 10.22 -0.79
CA ILE A 36 -2.40 10.87 0.09
C ILE A 36 -3.06 11.63 1.25
N LYS A 37 -4.26 12.20 1.03
CA LYS A 37 -5.04 12.86 2.08
C LYS A 37 -5.79 11.89 3.00
N GLY A 38 -5.68 10.58 2.78
CA GLY A 38 -6.37 9.55 3.55
C GLY A 38 -7.84 9.33 3.17
N GLU A 39 -8.31 9.92 2.07
CA GLU A 39 -9.73 9.89 1.67
C GLU A 39 -10.10 8.61 0.88
N THR A 40 -9.10 7.88 0.36
CA THR A 40 -9.28 6.67 -0.46
C THR A 40 -8.00 5.83 -0.52
N GLY A 41 -8.03 4.72 -1.26
CA GLY A 41 -6.92 3.77 -1.42
C GLY A 41 -6.87 2.71 -0.31
N THR A 42 -5.96 1.76 -0.46
CA THR A 42 -5.67 0.74 0.58
C THR A 42 -4.40 1.13 1.31
N TRP A 43 -4.56 1.58 2.54
CA TRP A 43 -3.47 1.88 3.46
C TRP A 43 -3.12 0.65 4.28
N ILE A 44 -1.83 0.32 4.32
CA ILE A 44 -1.30 -0.80 5.07
C ILE A 44 -0.29 -0.23 6.06
N VAL A 45 -0.54 -0.47 7.34
CA VAL A 45 0.20 0.09 8.48
C VAL A 45 0.62 -1.05 9.41
N GLN A 46 1.71 -0.86 10.15
CA GLN A 46 2.03 -1.73 11.28
C GLN A 46 1.26 -1.26 12.52
N ASP A 47 0.88 -2.21 13.37
CA ASP A 47 0.32 -1.94 14.71
C ASP A 47 1.38 -1.36 15.66
#